data_AF-A0A945C879-F1
#
_entry.id   AF-A0A945C879-F1
#
_cell.length_a   1.000
_cell.length_b   1.000
_cell.length_c   1.000
_cell.angle_alpha   90.00
_cell.angle_beta   90.00
_cell.angle_gamma   90.00
#
_symmetry.space_group_name_H-M   'P 1'
#
loop_
_entity.id
_entity.type
_entity.pdbx_description
1 polymer ?
#
loop_
_entity_poly.entity_id
_entity_poly.type
_entity_poly.pdbx_seq_one_letter_code
_entity_poly.pdbx_strand_id
1 'polypeptide(L)'
;MKFNIRLLYLYLFAFVGLFTTIIGSVQLVDLGLKTYVFKVSNRVYYPEPRLEGQAQLSVEELDRRSQEEESNQRKRQMSNSLAMIIVGVPVYLYHWKTIKKEKE
;
A
#
# COMPACT_ATOMS: atom_id res chain seq x y z
N MET A 1 21.87 27.86 24.80
CA MET A 1 22.17 26.66 23.99
C MET A 1 22.67 27.12 22.63
N LYS A 2 23.86 26.68 22.18
CA LYS A 2 24.34 27.01 20.82
C LYS A 2 23.58 26.12 19.83
N PHE A 3 22.73 26.74 19.01
CA PHE A 3 21.97 26.04 17.99
C PHE A 3 22.93 25.53 16.91
N ASN A 4 23.03 24.22 16.73
CA ASN A 4 23.94 23.61 15.76
C ASN A 4 23.18 23.28 14.48
N ILE A 5 23.30 24.16 13.48
CA ILE A 5 22.60 24.06 12.19
C ILE A 5 22.92 22.73 11.47
N ARG A 6 24.17 22.26 11.57
CA ARG A 6 24.57 20.97 10.99
C ARG A 6 23.82 19.81 11.64
N LEU A 7 23.67 19.85 12.96
CA LEU A 7 22.95 18.82 13.70
C LEU A 7 21.47 18.81 13.31
N LEU A 8 20.82 19.99 13.28
CA LEU A 8 19.43 20.11 12.80
C LEU A 8 19.24 19.52 11.40
N TYR A 9 20.12 19.87 10.46
CA TYR A 9 20.09 19.36 9.09
C TYR A 9 20.15 17.82 9.06
N LEU A 10 21.07 17.22 9.81
CA LEU A 10 21.23 15.77 9.86
C LEU A 10 19.98 15.08 10.43
N TYR A 11 19.35 15.65 11.47
CA TYR A 11 18.09 15.11 12.02
C TYR A 11 16.94 15.20 11.01
N LEU A 12 16.80 16.32 10.30
CA LEU A 12 15.78 16.48 9.27
C LEU A 12 16.00 15.52 8.09
N PHE A 13 17.26 15.37 7.64
CA PHE A 13 17.60 14.45 6.57
C PHE A 13 17.32 12.99 6.97
N ALA A 14 17.73 12.59 8.17
CA ALA A 14 17.45 11.26 8.71
C ALA A 14 15.94 11.02 8.87
N PHE A 15 15.19 12.04 9.28
CA PHE A 15 13.73 11.98 9.37
C PHE A 15 13.10 11.71 7.99
N VAL A 16 13.47 12.50 6.97
CA VAL A 16 12.96 12.28 5.60
C VAL A 16 13.34 10.90 5.10
N GLY A 17 14.60 10.49 5.28
CA GLY A 17 15.07 9.16 4.89
C GLY A 17 14.28 8.03 5.56
N LEU A 18 14.05 8.13 6.86
CA LEU A 18 13.25 7.16 7.61
C LEU A 18 11.82 7.05 7.05
N PHE A 19 11.17 8.18 6.76
CA PHE A 19 9.83 8.19 6.15
C PHE A 19 9.83 7.52 4.77
N THR A 20 10.79 7.85 3.92
CA THR A 20 10.94 7.23 2.59
C THR A 20 11.13 5.71 2.72
N THR A 21 11.96 5.25 3.65
CA THR A 21 12.19 3.82 3.89
C THR A 21 10.92 3.11 4.39
N ILE A 22 10.16 3.72 5.31
CA ILE A 22 8.89 3.13 5.79
C ILE A 22 7.89 3.00 4.64
N ILE A 23 7.71 4.06 3.84
CA ILE A 23 6.78 4.05 2.70
C ILE A 23 7.19 2.97 1.68
N GLY A 24 8.49 2.90 1.33
CA GLY A 24 9.00 1.89 0.42
C GLY A 24 8.80 0.45 0.96
N SER A 25 8.99 0.25 2.26
CA SER A 25 8.76 -1.05 2.91
C SER A 25 7.30 -1.47 2.82
N VAL A 26 6.35 -0.55 3.06
CA VAL A 26 4.92 -0.81 2.90
C VAL A 26 4.60 -1.20 1.46
N GLN A 27 5.15 -0.49 0.47
CA GLN A 27 4.92 -0.81 -0.95
C GLN A 27 5.44 -2.21 -1.33
N LEU A 28 6.61 -2.61 -0.82
CA LEU A 28 7.17 -3.94 -1.08
C LEU A 28 6.31 -5.05 -0.45
N VAL A 29 5.87 -4.87 0.79
CA VAL A 29 4.98 -5.85 1.46
C VAL A 29 3.64 -5.93 0.74
N ASP A 30 3.06 -4.78 0.36
CA ASP A 30 1.80 -4.72 -0.40
C ASP A 30 1.92 -5.43 -1.76
N LEU A 31 3.02 -5.25 -2.47
CA LEU A 31 3.29 -5.97 -3.71
C LEU A 31 3.39 -7.48 -3.48
N GLY A 32 4.12 -7.91 -2.45
CA GLY A 32 4.23 -9.32 -2.08
C GLY A 32 2.88 -9.95 -1.75
N LEU A 33 2.06 -9.25 -0.96
CA LEU A 33 0.71 -9.69 -0.60
C LEU A 33 -0.20 -9.79 -1.82
N LYS A 34 -0.22 -8.78 -2.70
CA LYS A 34 -1.02 -8.81 -3.94
C LYS A 34 -0.62 -9.95 -4.87
N THR A 35 0.67 -10.23 -5.00
CA THR A 35 1.19 -11.22 -5.95
C THR A 35 1.08 -12.64 -5.41
N TYR A 36 1.50 -12.89 -4.18
CA TYR A 36 1.66 -14.27 -3.66
C TYR A 36 0.47 -14.73 -2.81
N VAL A 37 -0.16 -13.83 -2.03
CA VAL A 37 -1.24 -14.20 -1.09
C VAL A 37 -2.60 -14.01 -1.74
N PHE A 38 -2.92 -12.79 -2.18
CA PHE A 38 -4.24 -12.45 -2.71
C PHE A 38 -4.41 -12.77 -4.20
N LYS A 39 -3.31 -13.01 -4.93
CA LYS A 39 -3.27 -13.30 -6.37
C LYS A 39 -4.18 -12.35 -7.16
N VAL A 40 -4.04 -11.05 -6.91
CA VAL A 40 -4.90 -10.04 -7.53
C VAL A 40 -4.65 -10.00 -9.04
N SER A 41 -5.70 -10.14 -9.84
CA SER A 41 -5.58 -10.04 -11.29
C SER A 41 -5.19 -8.63 -11.70
N ASN A 42 -4.15 -8.50 -12.52
CA ASN A 42 -3.70 -7.22 -13.09
C ASN A 42 -4.28 -6.94 -14.49
N ARG A 43 -5.31 -7.70 -14.90
CA ARG A 43 -6.00 -7.41 -16.16
C ARG A 43 -6.80 -6.11 -16.01
N VAL A 44 -6.21 -5.01 -16.48
CA VAL A 44 -6.96 -3.78 -16.73
C VAL A 44 -7.78 -4.04 -17.98
N TYR A 45 -9.09 -4.19 -17.82
CA TYR A 45 -9.98 -4.31 -18.96
C TYR A 45 -10.12 -2.94 -19.61
N TYR A 46 -9.58 -2.80 -20.82
CA TYR A 46 -9.93 -1.67 -21.68
C TYR A 46 -11.21 -2.05 -22.42
N PRO A 47 -12.32 -1.33 -22.22
CA PRO A 47 -13.49 -1.53 -23.07
C PRO A 47 -13.06 -1.19 -24.50
N GLU A 48 -13.04 -2.19 -25.37
CA GLU A 48 -12.76 -1.96 -26.79
C GLU A 48 -13.85 -1.02 -27.35
N PRO A 49 -13.46 -0.03 -28.16
CA PRO A 49 -14.44 0.87 -28.77
C PRO A 49 -15.41 0.04 -29.60
N ARG A 50 -16.70 0.20 -29.30
CA ARG A 50 -17.79 -0.55 -29.94
C ARG A 50 -17.77 -0.27 -31.45
N LEU A 51 -17.46 -1.28 -32.24
CA LEU A 51 -17.70 -1.26 -33.69
C LEU A 51 -19.15 -1.66 -33.95
N GLU A 52 -19.84 -0.94 -34.83
CA GLU A 52 -21.19 -1.31 -35.27
C GLU A 52 -21.21 -2.78 -35.73
N GLY A 53 -22.05 -3.60 -35.08
CA GLY A 53 -22.21 -5.03 -35.39
C GLY A 53 -21.54 -6.01 -34.44
N GLN A 54 -20.83 -5.57 -33.38
CA GLN A 54 -20.32 -6.49 -32.36
C GLN A 54 -21.42 -6.95 -31.39
N ALA A 55 -21.41 -8.25 -31.07
CA ALA A 55 -22.32 -8.86 -30.12
C ALA A 55 -22.26 -8.14 -28.77
N GLN A 56 -23.42 -7.71 -28.27
CA GLN A 56 -23.56 -7.11 -26.96
C GLN A 56 -23.10 -8.14 -25.91
N LEU A 57 -22.15 -7.76 -25.05
CA LEU A 57 -21.79 -8.56 -23.87
C LEU A 57 -23.10 -8.95 -23.16
N SER A 58 -23.31 -10.25 -22.89
CA SER A 58 -24.52 -10.66 -22.18
C SER A 58 -24.54 -9.98 -20.81
N VAL A 59 -25.73 -9.64 -20.33
CA VAL A 59 -25.93 -8.98 -19.02
C VAL A 59 -25.23 -9.79 -17.91
N GLU A 60 -25.26 -11.12 -18.02
CA GLU A 60 -24.60 -12.04 -17.09
C GLU A 60 -23.06 -11.91 -17.10
N GLU A 61 -22.44 -11.70 -18.26
CA GLU A 61 -21.00 -11.51 -18.38
C GLU A 61 -20.55 -10.13 -17.85
N LEU A 62 -21.39 -9.11 -17.99
CA LEU A 62 -21.20 -7.79 -17.38
C LEU A 62 -21.25 -7.86 -15.85
N ASP A 63 -22.25 -8.55 -15.28
CA ASP A 63 -22.40 -8.71 -13.84
C ASP A 63 -21.24 -9.49 -13.23
N ARG A 64 -20.82 -10.60 -13.87
CA ARG A 64 -19.67 -11.39 -13.42
C ARG A 64 -18.39 -10.55 -13.35
N ARG A 65 -18.17 -9.67 -14.34
CA ARG A 65 -17.01 -8.79 -14.39
C ARG A 65 -17.04 -7.71 -13.31
N SER A 66 -18.21 -7.09 -13.09
CA SER A 66 -18.41 -6.12 -12.02
C SER A 66 -18.05 -6.73 -10.65
N GLN A 67 -18.51 -7.97 -10.40
CA GLN A 67 -18.20 -8.69 -9.17
C GLN A 67 -16.69 -9.03 -9.04
N GLU A 68 -16.04 -9.40 -10.13
CA GLU A 68 -14.59 -9.65 -10.15
C GLU A 68 -13.77 -8.40 -9.88
N GLU A 69 -14.16 -7.26 -10.47
CA GLU A 69 -13.51 -5.97 -10.23
C GLU A 69 -13.69 -5.52 -8.78
N GLU A 70 -14.90 -5.61 -8.23
CA GLU A 70 -15.17 -5.26 -6.83
C GLU A 70 -14.36 -6.14 -5.86
N SER A 71 -14.33 -7.46 -6.11
CA SER A 71 -13.52 -8.41 -5.35
C SER A 71 -12.03 -8.05 -5.39
N ASN A 72 -11.51 -7.72 -6.58
CA ASN A 72 -10.12 -7.31 -6.75
C ASN A 72 -9.81 -5.98 -6.05
N GLN A 73 -10.72 -5.01 -6.09
CA GLN A 73 -10.56 -3.73 -5.38
C GLN A 73 -10.46 -3.96 -3.86
N ARG A 74 -11.36 -4.78 -3.30
CA ARG A 74 -11.33 -5.15 -1.88
C ARG A 74 -10.02 -5.83 -1.49
N LYS A 75 -9.53 -6.77 -2.31
CA LYS A 75 -8.21 -7.43 -2.09
C LYS A 75 -7.06 -6.43 -2.12
N ARG A 76 -7.05 -5.47 -3.05
CA ARG A 76 -5.99 -4.43 -3.12
C ARG A 76 -6.00 -3.55 -1.87
N GLN A 77 -7.19 -3.18 -1.38
CA GLN A 77 -7.35 -2.39 -0.17
C GLN A 77 -6.84 -3.18 1.06
N MET A 78 -7.28 -4.43 1.22
CA MET A 78 -6.82 -5.30 2.32
C MET A 78 -5.31 -5.48 2.31
N SER A 79 -4.72 -5.75 1.16
CA SER A 79 -3.26 -5.88 1.00
C SER A 79 -2.53 -4.63 1.48
N ASN A 80 -3.00 -3.46 1.05
CA ASN A 80 -2.37 -2.21 1.42
C ASN A 80 -2.46 -1.92 2.92
N SER A 81 -3.64 -2.14 3.52
CA SER A 81 -3.83 -1.97 4.97
C SER A 81 -2.98 -2.96 5.78
N LEU A 82 -2.90 -4.22 5.34
CA LEU A 82 -2.05 -5.23 6.00
C LEU A 82 -0.56 -4.85 5.90
N ALA A 83 -0.11 -4.37 4.74
CA ALA A 83 1.26 -3.91 4.59
C ALA A 83 1.60 -2.76 5.53
N MET A 84 0.70 -1.78 5.68
CA MET A 84 0.86 -0.69 6.65
C MET A 84 0.95 -1.19 8.08
N ILE A 85 0.13 -2.17 8.46
CA ILE A 85 0.13 -2.75 9.82
C ILE A 85 1.42 -3.53 10.06
N ILE A 86 1.82 -4.40 9.13
CA ILE A 86 3.00 -5.26 9.23
C ILE A 86 4.27 -4.41 9.42
N VAL A 87 4.38 -3.28 8.74
CA VAL A 87 5.54 -2.38 8.86
C VAL A 87 5.38 -1.40 10.02
N GLY A 88 4.20 -0.79 10.16
CA GLY A 88 3.94 0.29 11.11
C GLY A 88 3.88 -0.18 12.56
N VAL A 89 3.35 -1.37 12.85
CA VAL A 89 3.23 -1.88 14.23
C VAL A 89 4.62 -2.09 14.87
N PRO A 90 5.59 -2.77 14.24
CA PRO A 90 6.94 -2.87 14.78
C PRO A 90 7.59 -1.51 15.06
N VAL A 91 7.45 -0.56 14.13
CA VAL A 91 7.99 0.81 14.28
C VAL A 91 7.35 1.51 15.47
N TYR A 92 6.03 1.46 15.59
CA TYR A 92 5.29 2.04 16.73
C TYR A 92 5.72 1.42 18.05
N LEU A 93 5.77 0.07 18.12
CA LEU A 93 6.13 -0.64 19.35
C LEU A 93 7.57 -0.33 19.78
N TYR A 94 8.50 -0.22 18.82
CA TYR A 94 9.88 0.18 19.11
C TYR A 94 9.92 1.56 19.78
N HIS A 95 9.29 2.57 19.16
CA HIS A 95 9.29 3.93 19.72
C HIS A 95 8.56 4.01 21.06
N TRP A 96 7.42 3.34 21.21
CA TRP A 96 6.67 3.30 22.47
C TRP A 96 7.50 2.71 23.62
N LYS A 97 8.22 1.61 23.36
CA LYS A 97 9.11 0.99 24.36
C LYS A 97 10.26 1.90 24.73
N THR A 98 10.88 2.59 23.77
CA THR A 98 11.98 3.54 24.05
C THR A 98 11.50 4.70 24.91
N ILE A 99 10.35 5.29 24.59
CA ILE A 99 9.76 6.39 25.38
C ILE A 99 9.45 5.94 26.81
N LYS A 100 8.95 4.72 27.00
CA LYS A 100 8.71 4.19 28.34
C LYS A 100 10.00 4.05 29.16
N LYS A 101 11.08 3.57 28.54
CA LYS A 101 12.38 3.42 29.20
C LYS A 101 13.03 4.74 29.60
N GLU A 102 12.79 5.81 28.84
CA GLU A 102 13.32 7.15 29.16
C GLU A 102 12.54 7.85 30.27
N LYS A 103 11.34 7.37 30.60
CA LYS A 103 10.47 7.92 31.65
C LYS A 103 10.62 7.21 33.00
N GLU A 104 11.26 6.05 33.04
CA GLU A 104 11.64 5.31 34.25
C GLU A 104 13.04 5.73 34.71
#